data_AF-A0AAD7FV07-F1
#
_entry.id   AF-A0AAD7FV07-F1
#
_cell.length_a   1.000
_cell.length_b   1.000
_cell.length_c   1.000
_cell.angle_alpha   90.00
_cell.angle_beta   90.00
_cell.angle_gamma   90.00
#
_symmetry.space_group_name_H-M   'P 1'
#
loop_
_entity.id
_entity.type
_entity.pdbx_description
1 polymer ?
#
loop_
_entity_poly.entity_id
_entity_poly.type
_entity_poly.pdbx_seq_one_letter_code
_entity_poly.pdbx_strand_id
1 'polypeptide(L)'
;MPLPLDELILPCNWGELEDRHAIWHTYQAELEGRGYHLMESEAYRTLGKDDGLAPPAAVDPFHPKDEEIFVHLWGPSNMFSQRVMVEWQPSTIICFGIDRYQREVVLKAVPKEDTELKVLRLLSDHPLRADKRNRTIPVLEFVETRHDFVIAIMPYWGTAWKEPACGSMATRIELALKLAETLQFLHENGIAHGDIHPSNIVINHADARDSLDAPKEQDFRLRFSPEYAYIDLGSSHILGPGVSFGHPLSYPPEGIASPEQKAAYEDENATIDLFAADIYNLGKALETELLRAFKDYGESHMPDPREYKRILAGMTSEKPSDRPSAIEVVRLLRNSSNS
;
A
#
# COMPACT_ATOMS: atom_id res chain seq x y z
N MET A 1 -38.70 -0.81 13.02
CA MET A 1 -38.65 -0.25 11.65
C MET A 1 -37.20 -0.28 11.22
N PRO A 2 -36.89 -0.59 9.96
CA PRO A 2 -35.52 -0.39 9.45
C PRO A 2 -35.15 1.09 9.57
N LEU A 3 -33.88 1.36 9.88
CA LEU A 3 -33.35 2.72 9.94
C LEU A 3 -33.42 3.39 8.56
N PRO A 4 -33.59 4.71 8.46
CA PRO A 4 -33.41 5.44 7.21
C PRO A 4 -32.00 5.24 6.64
N LEU A 5 -31.86 5.28 5.31
CA LEU A 5 -30.56 5.10 4.64
C LEU A 5 -29.48 6.06 5.17
N ASP A 6 -29.84 7.30 5.48
CA ASP A 6 -28.95 8.33 6.04
C ASP A 6 -28.34 7.93 7.39
N GLU A 7 -29.10 7.20 8.21
CA GLU A 7 -28.62 6.69 9.51
C GLU A 7 -27.83 5.37 9.32
N LEU A 8 -28.20 4.56 8.33
CA LEU A 8 -27.52 3.28 8.03
C LEU A 8 -26.10 3.45 7.49
N ILE A 9 -25.81 4.54 6.77
CA ILE A 9 -24.47 4.77 6.19
C ILE A 9 -23.48 5.42 7.18
N LEU A 10 -23.85 5.59 8.44
CA LEU A 10 -22.92 6.01 9.49
C LEU A 10 -21.88 4.91 9.77
N PRO A 11 -20.61 5.27 10.06
CA PRO A 11 -19.54 4.30 10.29
C PRO A 11 -19.85 3.19 11.29
N CYS A 12 -20.57 3.50 12.37
CA CYS A 12 -20.95 2.53 13.39
C CYS A 12 -21.88 1.42 12.86
N ASN A 13 -22.53 1.63 11.71
CA ASN A 13 -23.51 0.73 11.13
C ASN A 13 -22.99 0.04 9.86
N TRP A 14 -21.76 0.32 9.41
CA TRP A 14 -21.23 -0.23 8.15
C TRP A 14 -21.17 -1.76 8.13
N GLY A 15 -20.96 -2.41 9.27
CA GLY A 15 -20.98 -3.87 9.39
C GLY A 15 -22.36 -4.49 9.21
N GLU A 16 -23.42 -3.70 9.34
CA GLU A 16 -24.83 -4.12 9.28
C GLU A 16 -25.49 -3.82 7.92
N LEU A 17 -24.78 -3.14 7.01
CA LEU A 17 -25.28 -2.82 5.68
C LEU A 17 -25.44 -4.08 4.81
N GLU A 18 -26.69 -4.40 4.46
CA GLU A 18 -27.00 -5.45 3.48
C GLU A 18 -26.48 -5.08 2.09
N ASP A 19 -26.69 -3.82 1.68
CA ASP A 19 -26.12 -3.24 0.47
C ASP A 19 -24.81 -2.52 0.80
N ARG A 20 -23.69 -3.17 0.48
CA ARG A 20 -22.35 -2.62 0.72
C ARG A 20 -22.00 -1.44 -0.20
N HIS A 21 -22.82 -1.18 -1.23
CA HIS A 21 -22.61 -0.12 -2.21
C HIS A 21 -23.40 1.15 -1.88
N ALA A 22 -24.30 1.06 -0.89
CA ALA A 22 -25.15 2.16 -0.44
C ALA A 22 -24.39 3.47 -0.18
N ILE A 23 -23.19 3.38 0.43
CA ILE A 23 -22.32 4.52 0.67
C ILE A 23 -21.92 5.18 -0.65
N TRP A 24 -21.43 4.40 -1.62
CA TRP A 24 -20.93 4.90 -2.89
C TRP A 24 -22.04 5.51 -3.75
N HIS A 25 -23.20 4.86 -3.82
CA HIS A 25 -24.36 5.40 -4.52
C HIS A 25 -24.87 6.70 -3.90
N THR A 26 -24.79 6.84 -2.58
CA THR A 26 -25.21 8.07 -1.89
C THR A 26 -24.35 9.28 -2.30
N TYR A 27 -23.05 9.07 -2.55
CA TYR A 27 -22.11 10.14 -2.92
C TYR A 27 -21.77 10.21 -4.40
N GLN A 28 -22.34 9.34 -5.24
CA GLN A 28 -22.00 9.23 -6.65
C GLN A 28 -22.11 10.56 -7.39
N ALA A 29 -23.22 11.30 -7.22
CA ALA A 29 -23.41 12.58 -7.91
C ALA A 29 -22.38 13.65 -7.50
N GLU A 30 -21.96 13.66 -6.23
CA GLU A 30 -20.90 14.58 -5.78
C GLU A 30 -19.54 14.20 -6.36
N LEU A 31 -19.22 12.90 -6.33
CA LEU A 31 -17.98 12.37 -6.90
C LEU A 31 -17.90 12.64 -8.41
N GLU A 32 -18.99 12.43 -9.15
CA GLU A 32 -19.08 12.75 -10.58
C GLU A 32 -18.93 14.25 -10.85
N GLY A 33 -19.51 15.11 -10.00
CA GLY A 33 -19.33 16.56 -10.08
C GLY A 33 -17.87 17.01 -9.87
N ARG A 34 -17.07 16.20 -9.18
CA ARG A 34 -15.61 16.38 -9.01
C ARG A 34 -14.79 15.70 -10.10
N GLY A 35 -15.43 14.93 -10.99
CA GLY A 35 -14.78 14.22 -12.08
C GLY A 35 -14.29 12.83 -11.69
N TYR A 36 -14.82 12.22 -10.63
CA TYR A 36 -14.57 10.81 -10.32
C TYR A 36 -15.77 9.96 -10.73
N HIS A 37 -15.51 8.88 -11.47
CA HIS A 37 -16.52 7.98 -11.98
C HIS A 37 -16.32 6.59 -11.39
N LEU A 38 -17.29 6.13 -10.58
CA LEU A 38 -17.25 4.83 -9.92
C LEU A 38 -17.24 3.69 -10.95
N MET A 39 -16.61 2.57 -10.61
CA MET A 39 -16.47 1.37 -11.47
C MET A 39 -17.80 0.87 -12.06
N GLU A 40 -18.89 1.08 -11.34
CA GLU A 40 -20.23 0.64 -11.75
C GLU A 40 -20.93 1.60 -12.72
N SER A 41 -20.43 2.83 -12.83
CA SER A 41 -21.01 3.87 -13.67
C SER A 41 -20.85 3.55 -15.17
N GLU A 42 -21.78 4.05 -15.98
CA GLU A 42 -21.65 3.98 -17.44
C GLU A 42 -20.38 4.67 -17.93
N ALA A 43 -20.00 5.78 -17.29
CA ALA A 43 -18.78 6.53 -17.60
C ALA A 43 -17.52 5.66 -17.45
N TYR A 44 -17.38 4.92 -16.34
CA TYR A 44 -16.26 3.99 -16.16
C TYR A 44 -16.22 2.91 -17.25
N ARG A 45 -17.38 2.47 -17.74
CA ARG A 45 -17.48 1.43 -18.77
C ARG A 45 -17.31 1.96 -20.20
N THR A 46 -17.27 3.26 -20.42
CA THR A 46 -17.31 3.85 -21.77
C THR A 46 -16.18 4.83 -22.07
N LEU A 47 -15.75 5.67 -21.13
CA LEU A 47 -14.68 6.66 -21.32
C LEU A 47 -13.36 5.96 -21.68
N GLY A 48 -12.61 6.49 -22.64
CA GLY A 48 -11.28 5.95 -23.01
C GLY A 48 -11.28 4.88 -24.09
N LYS A 49 -12.45 4.41 -24.52
CA LYS A 49 -12.56 3.39 -25.58
C LYS A 49 -12.05 3.89 -26.92
N ASP A 50 -12.37 5.14 -27.26
CA ASP A 50 -12.03 5.77 -28.53
C ASP A 50 -10.82 6.72 -28.41
N ASP A 51 -10.27 6.86 -27.20
CA ASP A 51 -9.09 7.68 -26.96
C ASP A 51 -7.83 6.96 -27.45
N GLY A 52 -6.83 7.74 -27.84
CA GLY A 52 -5.55 7.22 -28.34
C GLY A 52 -4.75 6.44 -27.29
N LEU A 53 -3.44 6.32 -27.53
CA LEU A 53 -2.54 5.69 -26.57
C LEU A 53 -2.57 6.44 -25.22
N ALA A 54 -2.48 5.69 -24.13
CA ALA A 54 -2.38 6.23 -22.79
C ALA A 54 -1.17 7.19 -22.68
N PRO A 55 -1.28 8.25 -21.87
CA PRO A 55 -0.15 9.12 -21.56
C PRO A 55 1.01 8.33 -20.92
N PRO A 56 2.24 8.89 -20.89
CA PRO A 56 3.36 8.26 -20.22
C PRO A 56 3.12 8.12 -18.72
N ALA A 57 3.78 7.12 -18.12
CA ALA A 57 3.82 6.98 -16.67
C ALA A 57 4.48 8.20 -16.00
N ALA A 58 3.99 8.54 -14.82
CA ALA A 58 4.52 9.63 -14.01
C ALA A 58 6.00 9.44 -13.71
N VAL A 59 6.77 10.51 -13.88
CA VAL A 59 8.21 10.52 -13.54
C VAL A 59 8.40 10.34 -12.03
N ASP A 60 7.52 10.96 -11.26
CA ASP A 60 7.37 10.71 -9.83
C ASP A 60 5.92 10.23 -9.59
N PRO A 61 5.68 8.92 -9.45
CA PRO A 61 4.34 8.39 -9.31
C PRO A 61 3.71 8.74 -7.94
N PHE A 62 4.51 9.24 -6.99
CA PHE A 62 4.01 9.82 -5.76
C PHE A 62 3.58 11.28 -5.95
N HIS A 63 3.97 11.98 -7.03
CA HIS A 63 3.53 13.34 -7.36
C HIS A 63 3.10 13.45 -8.83
N PRO A 64 2.07 12.68 -9.24
CA PRO A 64 1.68 12.59 -10.64
C PRO A 64 1.10 13.90 -11.15
N LYS A 65 1.51 14.31 -12.36
CA LYS A 65 0.85 15.42 -13.08
C LYS A 65 -0.42 14.95 -13.78
N ASP A 66 -1.23 15.90 -14.24
CA ASP A 66 -2.51 15.62 -14.90
C ASP A 66 -2.33 14.82 -16.20
N GLU A 67 -1.25 15.05 -16.94
CA GLU A 67 -0.92 14.35 -18.19
C GLU A 67 -0.09 13.07 -17.99
N GLU A 68 0.03 12.60 -16.74
CA GLU A 68 0.82 11.43 -16.37
C GLU A 68 -0.07 10.37 -15.70
N ILE A 69 0.17 9.08 -16.03
CA ILE A 69 -0.55 7.96 -15.40
C ILE A 69 0.20 7.44 -14.17
N PHE A 70 -0.52 6.86 -13.21
CA PHE A 70 0.06 6.45 -11.93
C PHE A 70 0.98 5.22 -12.01
N VAL A 71 0.77 4.36 -13.00
CA VAL A 71 1.43 3.06 -13.13
C VAL A 71 2.12 2.94 -14.49
N HIS A 72 3.20 2.16 -14.54
CA HIS A 72 3.82 1.76 -15.79
C HIS A 72 2.96 0.72 -16.52
N LEU A 73 2.86 0.88 -17.83
CA LEU A 73 2.23 -0.08 -18.74
C LEU A 73 3.31 -0.88 -19.46
N TRP A 74 3.08 -2.17 -19.71
CA TRP A 74 4.01 -3.04 -20.43
C TRP A 74 4.29 -2.57 -21.87
N GLY A 75 3.29 -1.98 -22.52
CA GLY A 75 3.39 -1.50 -23.89
C GLY A 75 2.27 -0.53 -24.27
N PRO A 76 2.30 -0.02 -25.51
CA PRO A 76 1.31 0.93 -26.01
C PRO A 76 -0.10 0.35 -25.87
N SER A 77 -0.88 0.95 -24.99
CA SER A 77 -2.25 0.56 -24.66
C SER A 77 -3.08 1.83 -24.47
N ASN A 78 -4.39 1.77 -24.66
CA ASN A 78 -5.26 2.86 -24.23
C ASN A 78 -5.62 2.67 -22.76
N MET A 79 -6.10 3.74 -22.11
CA MET A 79 -6.47 3.69 -20.70
C MET A 79 -7.57 2.66 -20.43
N PHE A 80 -8.51 2.48 -21.36
CA PHE A 80 -9.65 1.58 -21.18
C PHE A 80 -9.23 0.10 -21.11
N SER A 81 -8.28 -0.33 -21.94
CA SER A 81 -7.84 -1.73 -22.00
C SER A 81 -6.99 -2.17 -20.81
N GLN A 82 -6.48 -1.21 -20.03
CA GLN A 82 -5.67 -1.45 -18.83
C GLN A 82 -6.49 -1.42 -17.55
N ARG A 83 -7.79 -1.10 -17.64
CA ARG A 83 -8.68 -1.08 -16.47
C ARG A 83 -8.88 -2.48 -15.93
N VAL A 84 -8.90 -2.57 -14.61
CA VAL A 84 -9.40 -3.75 -13.93
C VAL A 84 -10.91 -3.81 -14.19
N MET A 85 -11.32 -4.86 -14.90
CA MET A 85 -12.71 -5.13 -15.31
C MET A 85 -13.33 -6.29 -14.52
N VAL A 86 -12.65 -6.76 -13.48
CA VAL A 86 -13.01 -7.96 -12.71
C VAL A 86 -14.27 -7.71 -11.88
N GLU A 87 -14.98 -8.79 -11.54
CA GLU A 87 -16.13 -8.85 -10.60
C GLU A 87 -15.72 -8.52 -9.14
N TRP A 88 -14.86 -7.51 -8.93
CA TRP A 88 -14.56 -7.03 -7.60
C TRP A 88 -15.82 -6.39 -7.03
N GLN A 89 -16.32 -6.89 -5.91
CA GLN A 89 -17.47 -6.29 -5.25
C GLN A 89 -16.98 -5.21 -4.29
N PRO A 90 -17.30 -3.92 -4.53
CA PRO A 90 -17.08 -2.85 -3.57
C PRO A 90 -17.43 -3.29 -2.14
N SER A 91 -16.52 -3.02 -1.21
CA SER A 91 -16.87 -3.11 0.20
C SER A 91 -17.51 -1.80 0.64
N THR A 92 -18.03 -1.76 1.87
CA THR A 92 -18.46 -0.50 2.49
C THR A 92 -17.32 0.50 2.68
N ILE A 93 -16.07 0.01 2.68
CA ILE A 93 -14.87 0.80 2.97
C ILE A 93 -14.12 1.19 1.69
N ILE A 94 -14.13 0.34 0.65
CA ILE A 94 -13.37 0.55 -0.59
C ILE A 94 -14.26 0.43 -1.83
N CYS A 95 -14.14 1.41 -2.73
CA CYS A 95 -14.63 1.37 -4.09
C CYS A 95 -13.52 1.71 -5.08
N PHE A 96 -13.69 1.30 -6.33
CA PHE A 96 -12.80 1.64 -7.44
C PHE A 96 -13.50 2.62 -8.38
N GLY A 97 -12.72 3.40 -9.09
CA GLY A 97 -13.21 4.30 -10.12
C GLY A 97 -12.10 4.82 -11.01
N ILE A 98 -12.44 5.82 -11.81
CA ILE A 98 -11.49 6.61 -12.58
C ILE A 98 -11.64 8.09 -12.22
N ASP A 99 -10.55 8.83 -12.32
CA ASP A 99 -10.61 10.30 -12.29
C ASP A 99 -10.94 10.90 -13.67
N ARG A 100 -10.95 12.24 -13.75
CA ARG A 100 -11.25 12.99 -14.98
C ARG A 100 -10.24 12.77 -16.11
N TYR A 101 -9.05 12.29 -15.76
CA TYR A 101 -7.98 11.90 -16.69
C TYR A 101 -8.02 10.41 -17.00
N GLN A 102 -9.07 9.72 -16.54
CA GLN A 102 -9.34 8.32 -16.75
C GLN A 102 -8.35 7.37 -16.09
N ARG A 103 -7.59 7.86 -15.11
CA ARG A 103 -6.64 7.07 -14.31
C ARG A 103 -7.39 6.35 -13.21
N GLU A 104 -7.09 5.08 -12.99
CA GLU A 104 -7.76 4.31 -11.95
C GLU A 104 -7.38 4.80 -10.55
N VAL A 105 -8.40 4.97 -9.73
CA VAL A 105 -8.31 5.43 -8.35
C VAL A 105 -9.04 4.46 -7.42
N VAL A 106 -8.57 4.42 -6.19
CA VAL A 106 -9.25 3.82 -5.05
C VAL A 106 -9.95 4.93 -4.28
N LEU A 107 -11.20 4.71 -3.93
CA LEU A 107 -11.98 5.54 -3.02
C LEU A 107 -12.09 4.78 -1.71
N LYS A 108 -11.51 5.32 -0.63
CA LYS A 108 -11.58 4.72 0.71
C LYS A 108 -12.43 5.59 1.63
N ALA A 109 -13.47 5.02 2.22
CA ALA A 109 -14.27 5.67 3.25
C ALA A 109 -13.57 5.49 4.60
N VAL A 110 -13.21 6.60 5.25
CA VAL A 110 -12.44 6.61 6.50
C VAL A 110 -13.21 7.40 7.56
N PRO A 111 -13.58 6.81 8.72
CA PRO A 111 -14.28 7.53 9.78
C PRO A 111 -13.48 8.74 10.28
N LYS A 112 -14.16 9.83 10.64
CA LYS A 112 -13.50 11.09 11.03
C LYS A 112 -12.67 11.00 12.30
N GLU A 113 -13.09 10.15 13.23
CA GLU A 113 -12.41 9.95 14.52
C GLU A 113 -11.26 8.93 14.44
N ASP A 114 -11.17 8.19 13.32
CA ASP A 114 -10.17 7.16 13.11
C ASP A 114 -8.75 7.74 13.11
N THR A 115 -7.81 6.98 13.69
CA THR A 115 -6.39 7.31 13.64
C THR A 115 -5.88 7.30 12.20
N GLU A 116 -6.43 6.45 11.33
CA GLU A 116 -6.07 6.41 9.92
C GLU A 116 -6.22 7.78 9.24
N LEU A 117 -7.35 8.47 9.45
CA LEU A 117 -7.56 9.79 8.84
C LEU A 117 -6.53 10.81 9.33
N LYS A 118 -6.15 10.74 10.62
CA LYS A 118 -5.13 11.62 11.21
C LYS A 118 -3.77 11.38 10.56
N VAL A 119 -3.39 10.11 10.38
CA VAL A 119 -2.13 9.72 9.71
C VAL A 119 -2.15 10.16 8.24
N LEU A 120 -3.23 9.87 7.50
CA LEU A 120 -3.37 10.27 6.10
C LEU A 120 -3.24 11.78 5.90
N ARG A 121 -3.87 12.59 6.77
CA ARG A 121 -3.74 14.05 6.71
C ARG A 121 -2.34 14.53 7.05
N LEU A 122 -1.70 13.93 8.07
CA LEU A 122 -0.32 14.27 8.46
C LEU A 122 0.66 13.99 7.32
N LEU A 123 0.56 12.82 6.68
CA LEU A 123 1.40 12.45 5.53
C LEU A 123 1.11 13.27 4.26
N SER A 124 -0.09 13.83 4.16
CA SER A 124 -0.49 14.71 3.05
C SER A 124 -0.13 16.18 3.27
N ASP A 125 0.25 16.57 4.49
CA ASP A 125 0.67 17.94 4.79
C ASP A 125 2.03 18.27 4.15
N HIS A 126 2.20 19.52 3.71
CA HIS A 126 3.31 19.94 2.84
C HIS A 126 4.71 19.49 3.29
N PRO A 127 5.14 19.61 4.57
CA PRO A 127 6.49 19.20 4.94
C PRO A 127 6.74 17.69 4.80
N LEU A 128 5.74 16.86 5.10
CA LEU A 128 5.87 15.40 4.99
C LEU A 128 5.61 14.91 3.58
N ARG A 129 4.67 15.55 2.88
CA ARG A 129 4.34 15.23 1.49
C ARG A 129 5.51 15.44 0.55
N ALA A 130 6.32 16.47 0.80
CA ALA A 130 7.48 16.84 -0.02
C ALA A 130 8.74 16.00 0.26
N ASP A 131 8.81 15.25 1.38
CA ASP A 131 9.95 14.36 1.65
C ASP A 131 9.88 13.16 0.71
N LYS A 132 10.92 12.94 -0.09
CA LYS A 132 10.99 11.84 -1.07
C LYS A 132 11.00 10.45 -0.44
N ARG A 133 11.26 10.35 0.86
CA ARG A 133 11.17 9.09 1.61
C ARG A 133 9.73 8.76 1.99
N ASN A 134 8.80 9.72 1.88
CA ASN A 134 7.38 9.47 2.02
C ASN A 134 6.85 8.71 0.79
N ARG A 135 7.00 7.39 0.81
CA ARG A 135 6.45 6.48 -0.19
C ARG A 135 5.21 5.75 0.34
N THR A 136 4.35 6.43 1.07
CA THR A 136 2.96 5.94 1.24
C THR A 136 2.16 6.33 0.01
N ILE A 137 1.12 5.56 -0.36
CA ILE A 137 0.25 5.99 -1.46
C ILE A 137 -0.36 7.37 -1.13
N PRO A 138 -0.21 8.37 -2.03
CA PRO A 138 -0.65 9.72 -1.74
C PRO A 138 -2.18 9.82 -1.82
N VAL A 139 -2.77 10.62 -0.94
CA VAL A 139 -4.15 11.06 -1.11
C VAL A 139 -4.17 12.20 -2.14
N LEU A 140 -4.91 12.02 -3.23
CA LEU A 140 -5.11 13.02 -4.28
C LEU A 140 -6.11 14.08 -3.81
N GLU A 141 -7.18 13.63 -3.15
CA GLU A 141 -8.25 14.48 -2.64
C GLU A 141 -8.92 13.85 -1.42
N PHE A 142 -9.22 14.69 -0.43
CA PHE A 142 -10.13 14.34 0.66
C PHE A 142 -11.51 14.95 0.34
N VAL A 143 -12.50 14.11 0.08
CA VAL A 143 -13.89 14.55 -0.12
C VAL A 143 -14.60 14.52 1.23
N GLU A 144 -14.79 15.71 1.80
CA GLU A 144 -15.51 15.90 3.06
C GLU A 144 -16.97 15.52 2.89
N THR A 145 -17.45 14.59 3.73
CA THR A 145 -18.82 14.14 3.66
C THR A 145 -19.68 14.80 4.75
N ARG A 146 -21.00 14.83 4.51
CA ARG A 146 -21.98 15.30 5.51
C ARG A 146 -22.19 14.32 6.67
N HIS A 147 -21.66 13.10 6.56
CA HIS A 147 -21.67 12.07 7.59
C HIS A 147 -20.30 11.99 8.30
N ASP A 148 -20.16 11.13 9.31
CA ASP A 148 -18.96 11.07 10.18
C ASP A 148 -17.77 10.32 9.55
N PHE A 149 -17.58 10.47 8.24
CA PHE A 149 -16.43 9.93 7.51
C PHE A 149 -15.98 10.87 6.38
N VAL A 150 -14.81 10.59 5.83
CA VAL A 150 -14.22 11.25 4.66
C VAL A 150 -13.99 10.20 3.59
N ILE A 151 -14.14 10.56 2.32
CA ILE A 151 -13.70 9.71 1.21
C ILE A 151 -12.30 10.18 0.79
N ALA A 152 -11.30 9.35 1.03
CA ALA A 152 -9.93 9.59 0.56
C ALA A 152 -9.75 8.97 -0.82
N ILE A 153 -9.39 9.79 -1.81
CA ILE A 153 -9.14 9.36 -3.19
C ILE A 153 -7.64 9.12 -3.36
N MET A 154 -7.26 7.93 -3.81
CA MET A 154 -5.88 7.49 -3.89
C MET A 154 -5.57 6.86 -5.25
N PRO A 155 -4.34 6.95 -5.78
CA PRO A 155 -3.93 6.19 -6.96
C PRO A 155 -4.11 4.69 -6.77
N TYR A 156 -4.64 3.99 -7.79
CA TYR A 156 -4.71 2.54 -7.77
C TYR A 156 -3.41 1.93 -8.32
N TRP A 157 -2.56 1.38 -7.45
CA TRP A 157 -1.32 0.68 -7.83
C TRP A 157 -1.52 -0.85 -7.83
N GLY A 158 -0.58 -1.59 -8.42
CA GLY A 158 -0.62 -3.05 -8.44
C GLY A 158 -0.33 -3.66 -7.08
N THR A 159 -1.07 -4.69 -6.69
CA THR A 159 -0.95 -5.37 -5.39
C THR A 159 0.01 -6.57 -5.43
N ALA A 160 0.27 -7.12 -6.61
CA ALA A 160 1.15 -8.27 -6.83
C ALA A 160 2.64 -7.87 -6.91
N TRP A 161 3.14 -7.08 -5.95
CA TRP A 161 4.50 -6.51 -5.99
C TRP A 161 5.65 -7.53 -5.97
N LYS A 162 5.36 -8.77 -5.52
CA LYS A 162 6.29 -9.91 -5.54
C LYS A 162 6.26 -10.70 -6.83
N GLU A 163 5.33 -10.40 -7.74
CA GLU A 163 5.11 -11.12 -8.99
C GLU A 163 5.49 -10.24 -10.20
N PRO A 164 6.21 -10.81 -11.19
CA PRO A 164 6.91 -12.09 -11.10
C PRO A 164 8.02 -12.06 -10.05
N ALA A 165 8.62 -13.20 -9.69
CA ALA A 165 9.67 -13.24 -8.67
C ALA A 165 10.94 -12.46 -9.07
N CYS A 166 11.65 -11.83 -8.12
CA CYS A 166 12.83 -11.02 -8.44
C CYS A 166 14.05 -11.88 -8.79
N GLY A 167 14.51 -11.82 -10.05
CA GLY A 167 15.65 -12.63 -10.51
C GLY A 167 17.03 -12.11 -10.10
N SER A 168 17.14 -10.91 -9.53
CA SER A 168 18.43 -10.26 -9.22
C SER A 168 18.54 -9.86 -7.76
N MET A 169 19.73 -10.04 -7.19
CA MET A 169 20.05 -9.51 -5.85
C MET A 169 20.12 -7.99 -5.82
N ALA A 170 20.62 -7.35 -6.88
CA ALA A 170 20.70 -5.89 -6.95
C ALA A 170 19.31 -5.26 -6.88
N THR A 171 18.38 -5.74 -7.70
CA THR A 171 16.97 -5.31 -7.71
C THR A 171 16.28 -5.59 -6.38
N ARG A 172 16.58 -6.72 -5.74
CA ARG A 172 16.04 -7.06 -4.41
C ARG A 172 16.52 -6.11 -3.33
N ILE A 173 17.81 -5.78 -3.32
CA ILE A 173 18.36 -4.81 -2.37
C ILE A 173 17.77 -3.42 -2.64
N GLU A 174 17.60 -3.03 -3.90
CA GLU A 174 16.95 -1.76 -4.27
C GLU A 174 15.51 -1.69 -3.76
N LEU A 175 14.72 -2.74 -3.96
CA LEU A 175 13.36 -2.87 -3.42
C LEU A 175 13.36 -2.75 -1.90
N ALA A 176 14.19 -3.56 -1.22
CA ALA A 176 14.28 -3.56 0.24
C ALA A 176 14.70 -2.18 0.77
N LEU A 177 15.60 -1.50 0.07
CA LEU A 177 16.05 -0.17 0.42
C LEU A 177 14.91 0.86 0.30
N LYS A 178 14.13 0.84 -0.79
CA LYS A 178 12.96 1.73 -0.94
C LYS A 178 11.97 1.55 0.21
N LEU A 179 11.62 0.30 0.57
CA LEU A 179 10.70 0.00 1.67
C LEU A 179 11.27 0.36 3.05
N ALA A 180 12.55 0.11 3.30
CA ALA A 180 13.21 0.43 4.56
C ALA A 180 13.40 1.95 4.75
N GLU A 181 13.67 2.70 3.68
CA GLU A 181 13.74 4.16 3.70
C GLU A 181 12.37 4.79 4.02
N THR A 182 11.29 4.22 3.49
CA THR A 182 9.93 4.65 3.82
C THR A 182 9.62 4.36 5.28
N LEU A 183 10.01 3.19 5.77
CA LEU A 183 9.79 2.83 7.17
C LEU A 183 10.61 3.73 8.12
N GLN A 184 11.85 4.03 7.75
CA GLN A 184 12.68 5.01 8.46
C GLN A 184 11.99 6.37 8.52
N PHE A 185 11.43 6.84 7.40
CA PHE A 185 10.71 8.11 7.35
C PHE A 185 9.48 8.10 8.26
N LEU A 186 8.68 7.03 8.27
CA LEU A 186 7.53 6.92 9.16
C LEU A 186 7.98 6.97 10.63
N HIS A 187 8.98 6.16 11.00
CA HIS A 187 9.49 6.10 12.38
C HIS A 187 10.10 7.43 12.84
N GLU A 188 10.83 8.15 11.98
CA GLU A 188 11.36 9.49 12.27
C GLU A 188 10.26 10.54 12.52
N ASN A 189 9.09 10.35 11.94
CA ASN A 189 7.91 11.22 12.13
C ASN A 189 6.95 10.68 13.21
N GLY A 190 7.38 9.70 14.01
CA GLY A 190 6.57 9.14 15.09
C GLY A 190 5.40 8.28 14.59
N ILE A 191 5.44 7.79 13.37
CA ILE A 191 4.37 6.96 12.79
C ILE A 191 4.82 5.51 12.79
N ALA A 192 4.09 4.64 13.49
CA ALA A 192 4.20 3.18 13.31
C ALA A 192 3.13 2.74 12.31
N HIS A 193 3.48 1.87 11.36
CA HIS A 193 2.50 1.36 10.40
C HIS A 193 1.56 0.36 11.07
N GLY A 194 2.11 -0.56 11.87
CA GLY A 194 1.36 -1.49 12.72
C GLY A 194 0.83 -2.74 12.00
N ASP A 195 0.89 -2.79 10.67
CA ASP A 195 0.33 -3.90 9.87
C ASP A 195 1.05 -4.11 8.53
N ILE A 196 2.38 -4.14 8.57
CA ILE A 196 3.19 -4.37 7.37
C ILE A 196 3.09 -5.84 6.98
N HIS A 197 2.53 -6.12 5.81
CA HIS A 197 2.58 -7.46 5.21
C HIS A 197 2.48 -7.35 3.70
N PRO A 198 2.69 -8.44 2.94
CA PRO A 198 2.74 -8.35 1.48
C PRO A 198 1.50 -7.74 0.81
N SER A 199 0.30 -7.83 1.38
CA SER A 199 -0.88 -7.22 0.76
C SER A 199 -0.97 -5.70 0.99
N ASN A 200 -0.21 -5.16 1.94
CA ASN A 200 -0.14 -3.73 2.25
C ASN A 200 1.08 -3.04 1.62
N ILE A 201 1.72 -3.71 0.66
CA ILE A 201 2.77 -3.16 -0.20
C ILE A 201 2.26 -3.21 -1.63
N VAL A 202 2.34 -2.09 -2.34
CA VAL A 202 1.91 -1.97 -3.74
C VAL A 202 3.06 -1.50 -4.62
N ILE A 203 2.91 -1.69 -5.93
CA ILE A 203 3.92 -1.39 -6.95
C ILE A 203 3.31 -0.58 -8.10
N ASN A 204 4.04 0.38 -8.66
CA ASN A 204 3.54 1.24 -9.74
C ASN A 204 3.59 0.56 -11.13
N HIS A 205 3.02 -0.64 -11.26
CA HIS A 205 2.95 -1.38 -12.53
C HIS A 205 1.56 -1.98 -12.77
N ALA A 206 1.00 -1.80 -13.97
CA ALA A 206 -0.37 -2.22 -14.29
C ALA A 206 -0.55 -3.74 -14.26
N ASP A 207 0.40 -4.52 -14.81
CA ASP A 207 0.30 -5.99 -14.80
C ASP A 207 0.26 -6.58 -13.39
N ALA A 208 0.75 -5.86 -12.39
CA ALA A 208 0.69 -6.29 -10.99
C ALA A 208 -0.69 -6.05 -10.33
N ARG A 209 -1.70 -5.59 -11.07
CA ARG A 209 -3.08 -5.44 -10.57
C ARG A 209 -3.87 -6.75 -10.64
N ASP A 210 -3.71 -7.52 -11.72
CA ASP A 210 -4.51 -8.72 -11.99
C ASP A 210 -3.66 -9.99 -12.22
N SER A 211 -2.34 -9.88 -12.42
CA SER A 211 -1.49 -11.02 -12.78
C SER A 211 -0.86 -11.68 -11.56
N LEU A 212 -1.56 -12.68 -11.01
CA LEU A 212 -0.92 -13.70 -10.17
C LEU A 212 -0.26 -14.72 -11.11
N ASP A 213 1.00 -15.06 -10.84
CA ASP A 213 1.81 -16.02 -11.61
C ASP A 213 2.29 -15.57 -13.00
N ALA A 214 2.63 -14.28 -13.15
CA ALA A 214 3.34 -13.79 -14.33
C ALA A 214 4.64 -14.61 -14.57
N PRO A 215 4.94 -15.03 -15.83
CA PRO A 215 6.20 -15.70 -16.14
C PRO A 215 7.41 -14.83 -15.79
N LYS A 216 8.50 -15.45 -15.33
CA LYS A 216 9.75 -14.74 -14.99
C LYS A 216 10.35 -13.95 -16.16
N GLU A 217 10.05 -14.34 -17.40
CA GLU A 217 10.46 -13.63 -18.62
C GLU A 217 9.76 -12.27 -18.77
N GLN A 218 8.67 -12.06 -18.03
CA GLN A 218 7.92 -10.81 -17.93
C GLN A 218 8.33 -9.97 -16.73
N ASP A 219 9.50 -10.23 -16.13
CA ASP A 219 10.03 -9.40 -15.05
C ASP A 219 10.28 -7.97 -15.53
N PHE A 220 9.31 -7.10 -15.26
CA PHE A 220 9.34 -5.69 -15.63
C PHE A 220 10.47 -4.93 -14.93
N ARG A 221 11.01 -5.43 -13.81
CA ARG A 221 12.17 -4.83 -13.12
C ARG A 221 13.45 -4.91 -13.96
N LEU A 222 13.49 -5.74 -15.00
CA LEU A 222 14.59 -5.79 -15.96
C LEU A 222 14.59 -4.61 -16.94
N ARG A 223 13.47 -3.88 -17.06
CA ARG A 223 13.26 -2.83 -18.06
C ARG A 223 12.98 -1.47 -17.45
N PHE A 224 12.52 -1.43 -16.21
CA PHE A 224 12.21 -0.21 -15.48
C PHE A 224 12.48 -0.42 -13.98
N SER A 225 12.83 0.64 -13.25
CA SER A 225 12.95 0.60 -11.79
C SER A 225 11.60 0.97 -11.16
N PRO A 226 10.86 0.01 -10.57
CA PRO A 226 9.58 0.29 -9.93
C PRO A 226 9.71 1.02 -8.61
N GLU A 227 8.70 1.82 -8.33
CA GLU A 227 8.41 2.37 -7.01
C GLU A 227 7.47 1.44 -6.25
N TYR A 228 7.69 1.39 -4.93
CA TYR A 228 6.91 0.59 -3.99
C TYR A 228 6.33 1.52 -2.94
N ALA A 229 5.10 1.25 -2.54
CA ALA A 229 4.41 2.06 -1.56
C ALA A 229 3.75 1.23 -0.46
N TYR A 230 3.71 1.79 0.74
CA TYR A 230 2.82 1.28 1.80
C TYR A 230 1.41 1.80 1.59
N ILE A 231 0.43 0.94 1.85
CA ILE A 231 -1.00 1.26 1.91
C ILE A 231 -1.57 0.78 3.23
N ASP A 232 -2.84 1.14 3.46
CA ASP A 232 -3.64 0.71 4.60
C ASP A 232 -3.07 1.13 5.96
N LEU A 233 -3.39 2.37 6.33
CA LEU A 233 -2.94 3.00 7.57
C LEU A 233 -3.98 2.87 8.69
N GLY A 234 -4.95 1.95 8.52
CA GLY A 234 -5.99 1.61 9.50
C GLY A 234 -5.43 1.22 10.87
N SER A 235 -4.28 0.56 10.86
CA SER A 235 -3.63 0.01 12.06
C SER A 235 -2.49 0.88 12.58
N SER A 236 -2.30 2.07 12.00
CA SER A 236 -1.16 2.94 12.29
C SER A 236 -1.34 3.75 13.57
N HIS A 237 -0.22 4.13 14.18
CA HIS A 237 -0.16 4.96 15.37
C HIS A 237 0.57 6.27 15.09
N ILE A 238 0.14 7.35 15.75
CA ILE A 238 0.92 8.56 15.91
C ILE A 238 1.45 8.58 17.34
N LEU A 239 2.76 8.49 17.48
CA LEU A 239 3.49 8.38 18.73
C LEU A 239 4.21 9.69 19.06
N GLY A 240 4.42 9.94 20.35
CA GLY A 240 5.20 11.08 20.82
C GLY A 240 6.69 10.95 20.47
N PRO A 241 7.46 12.06 20.49
CA PRO A 241 8.89 12.02 20.24
C PRO A 241 9.62 11.03 21.17
N GLY A 242 10.37 10.10 20.58
CA GLY A 242 11.12 9.09 21.31
C GLY A 242 10.28 7.95 21.92
N VAL A 243 8.97 7.90 21.63
CA VAL A 243 8.07 6.82 22.05
C VAL A 243 7.93 5.83 20.90
N SER A 244 8.19 4.54 21.17
CA SER A 244 7.94 3.43 20.23
C SER A 244 6.88 2.45 20.73
N PHE A 245 6.42 2.57 21.98
CA PHE A 245 5.51 1.60 22.59
C PHE A 245 4.04 1.99 22.45
N GLY A 246 3.18 1.01 22.18
CA GLY A 246 1.73 1.19 22.14
C GLY A 246 0.97 -0.13 22.08
N HIS A 247 -0.36 -0.06 22.19
CA HIS A 247 -1.25 -1.22 22.01
C HIS A 247 -1.42 -1.48 20.51
N PRO A 248 -1.12 -2.69 20.00
CA PRO A 248 -1.31 -3.00 18.59
C PRO A 248 -2.81 -2.95 18.23
N LEU A 249 -3.15 -2.33 17.11
CA LEU A 249 -4.54 -2.21 16.64
C LEU A 249 -4.97 -3.35 15.70
N SER A 250 -3.99 -4.11 15.20
CA SER A 250 -4.21 -5.22 14.29
C SER A 250 -3.27 -6.38 14.61
N TYR A 251 -3.62 -7.53 14.05
CA TYR A 251 -2.83 -8.73 14.05
C TYR A 251 -2.48 -9.07 12.59
N PRO A 252 -1.24 -8.78 12.14
CA PRO A 252 -0.82 -9.14 10.79
C PRO A 252 -0.98 -10.65 10.56
N PRO A 253 -0.99 -11.13 9.30
CA PRO A 253 -1.05 -12.56 9.01
C PRO A 253 -0.04 -13.36 9.83
N GLU A 254 -0.41 -14.54 10.33
CA GLU A 254 0.35 -15.28 11.35
C GLU A 254 1.83 -15.53 10.98
N GLY A 255 2.13 -15.76 9.70
CA GLY A 255 3.51 -15.94 9.21
C GLY A 255 4.36 -14.66 9.16
N ILE A 256 3.74 -13.51 9.37
CA ILE A 256 4.33 -12.16 9.31
C ILE A 256 4.35 -11.49 10.68
N ALA A 257 3.33 -11.73 11.52
CA ALA A 257 3.23 -11.16 12.86
C ALA A 257 4.45 -11.49 13.73
N SER A 258 4.95 -10.48 14.45
CA SER A 258 6.04 -10.62 15.42
C SER A 258 5.61 -11.42 16.66
N PRO A 259 6.55 -12.05 17.39
CA PRO A 259 6.22 -12.79 18.61
C PRO A 259 5.44 -11.97 19.65
N GLU A 260 5.76 -10.68 19.80
CA GLU A 260 5.08 -9.80 20.74
C GLU A 260 3.71 -9.32 20.24
N GLN A 261 3.49 -9.16 18.92
CA GLN A 261 2.15 -8.96 18.37
C GLN A 261 1.27 -10.19 18.62
N LYS A 262 1.83 -11.40 18.50
CA LYS A 262 1.15 -12.66 18.82
C LYS A 262 0.79 -12.76 20.29
N ALA A 263 1.73 -12.45 21.18
CA ALA A 263 1.47 -12.45 22.61
C ALA A 263 0.42 -11.39 22.99
N ALA A 264 0.48 -10.19 22.41
CA ALA A 264 -0.46 -9.11 22.66
C ALA A 264 -1.87 -9.41 22.13
N TYR A 265 -2.03 -10.29 21.13
CA TYR A 265 -3.35 -10.71 20.66
C TYR A 265 -4.18 -11.41 21.75
N GLU A 266 -3.50 -12.02 22.74
CA GLU A 266 -4.14 -12.68 23.89
C GLU A 266 -4.31 -11.74 25.11
N ASP A 267 -3.74 -10.53 25.07
CA ASP A 267 -3.78 -9.54 26.15
C ASP A 267 -4.06 -8.13 25.60
N GLU A 268 -5.32 -7.70 25.70
CA GLU A 268 -5.80 -6.39 25.24
C GLU A 268 -5.10 -5.19 25.89
N ASN A 269 -4.41 -5.40 27.03
CA ASN A 269 -3.66 -4.36 27.73
C ASN A 269 -2.16 -4.43 27.46
N ALA A 270 -1.69 -5.35 26.62
CA ALA A 270 -0.29 -5.45 26.28
C ALA A 270 0.15 -4.25 25.42
N THR A 271 1.25 -3.63 25.81
CA THR A 271 1.97 -2.66 24.98
C THR A 271 3.24 -3.29 24.43
N ILE A 272 3.51 -3.08 23.15
CA ILE A 272 4.69 -3.61 22.47
C ILE A 272 5.50 -2.46 21.86
N ASP A 273 6.76 -2.71 21.53
CA ASP A 273 7.53 -1.79 20.68
C ASP A 273 7.04 -1.91 19.23
N LEU A 274 6.22 -0.94 18.80
CA LEU A 274 5.58 -0.93 17.49
C LEU A 274 6.59 -0.73 16.36
N PHE A 275 7.68 0.01 16.60
CA PHE A 275 8.73 0.19 15.60
C PHE A 275 9.53 -1.10 15.40
N ALA A 276 9.87 -1.80 16.48
CA ALA A 276 10.51 -3.11 16.38
C ALA A 276 9.58 -4.15 15.71
N ALA A 277 8.28 -4.09 15.97
CA ALA A 277 7.28 -4.94 15.32
C ALA A 277 7.22 -4.68 13.80
N ASP A 278 7.15 -3.42 13.38
CA ASP A 278 7.22 -3.02 11.96
C ASP A 278 8.48 -3.56 11.26
N ILE A 279 9.64 -3.49 11.92
CA ILE A 279 10.91 -4.03 11.39
C ILE A 279 10.82 -5.54 11.17
N TYR A 280 10.29 -6.27 12.15
CA TYR A 280 10.07 -7.70 12.03
C TYR A 280 9.14 -8.02 10.87
N ASN A 281 8.01 -7.32 10.81
CA ASN A 281 6.98 -7.49 9.78
C ASN A 281 7.55 -7.25 8.36
N LEU A 282 8.30 -6.16 8.17
CA LEU A 282 9.01 -5.90 6.90
C LEU A 282 10.02 -7.01 6.58
N GLY A 283 10.80 -7.45 7.57
CA GLY A 283 11.75 -8.55 7.41
C GLY A 283 11.08 -9.83 6.91
N LYS A 284 9.95 -10.22 7.52
CA LYS A 284 9.16 -11.37 7.07
C LYS A 284 8.56 -11.16 5.68
N ALA A 285 8.06 -9.96 5.36
CA ALA A 285 7.53 -9.66 4.04
C ALA A 285 8.61 -9.85 2.95
N LEU A 286 9.82 -9.35 3.19
CA LEU A 286 10.98 -9.52 2.31
C LEU A 286 11.47 -10.97 2.23
N GLU A 287 11.41 -11.74 3.32
CA GLU A 287 11.66 -13.19 3.28
C GLU A 287 10.67 -13.90 2.35
N THR A 288 9.38 -13.50 2.34
CA THR A 288 8.40 -14.12 1.44
C THR A 288 8.72 -13.90 -0.04
N GLU A 289 9.26 -12.73 -0.40
CA GLU A 289 9.74 -12.46 -1.75
C GLU A 289 10.96 -13.33 -2.09
N LEU A 290 11.94 -13.41 -1.19
CA LEU A 290 13.15 -14.21 -1.40
C LEU A 290 12.82 -15.70 -1.59
N LEU A 291 11.91 -16.24 -0.78
CA LEU A 291 11.45 -17.62 -0.89
C LEU A 291 10.74 -17.88 -2.23
N ARG A 292 9.94 -16.93 -2.72
CA ARG A 292 9.32 -17.02 -4.05
C ARG A 292 10.38 -17.05 -5.15
N ALA A 293 11.41 -16.21 -5.06
CA ALA A 293 12.52 -16.23 -6.03
C ALA A 293 13.29 -17.55 -6.03
N PHE A 294 13.53 -18.17 -4.86
CA PHE A 294 14.15 -19.50 -4.82
C PHE A 294 13.28 -20.59 -5.46
N LYS A 295 11.96 -20.50 -5.31
CA LYS A 295 11.03 -21.42 -5.96
C LYS A 295 11.09 -21.30 -7.49
N ASP A 296 11.15 -20.08 -8.02
CA ASP A 296 10.98 -19.83 -9.46
C ASP A 296 12.31 -19.89 -10.25
N TYR A 297 13.43 -19.52 -9.64
CA TYR A 297 14.76 -19.57 -10.27
C TYR A 297 15.62 -20.74 -9.79
N GLY A 298 15.32 -21.32 -8.63
CA GLY A 298 16.16 -22.30 -7.95
C GLY A 298 17.33 -21.66 -7.18
N GLU A 299 17.60 -22.16 -5.97
CA GLU A 299 18.63 -21.59 -5.08
C GLU A 299 20.02 -21.51 -5.72
N SER A 300 20.39 -22.52 -6.53
CA SER A 300 21.72 -22.60 -7.17
C SER A 300 21.92 -21.59 -8.29
N HIS A 301 20.86 -20.98 -8.81
CA HIS A 301 20.91 -20.02 -9.92
C HIS A 301 20.80 -18.57 -9.46
N MET A 302 20.49 -18.34 -8.18
CA MET A 302 20.48 -17.00 -7.59
C MET A 302 21.88 -16.66 -7.08
N PRO A 303 22.34 -15.40 -7.21
CA PRO A 303 23.57 -14.94 -6.55
C PRO A 303 23.48 -15.19 -5.04
N ASP A 304 24.62 -15.50 -4.41
CA ASP A 304 24.69 -15.88 -2.99
C ASP A 304 24.03 -14.82 -2.09
N PRO A 305 22.88 -15.12 -1.47
CA PRO A 305 22.11 -14.14 -0.71
C PRO A 305 22.54 -14.10 0.76
N ARG A 306 23.73 -14.63 1.12
CA ARG A 306 24.21 -14.71 2.51
C ARG A 306 24.11 -13.42 3.29
N GLU A 307 24.55 -12.30 2.73
CA GLU A 307 24.48 -11.01 3.41
C GLU A 307 23.04 -10.55 3.60
N TYR A 308 22.23 -10.62 2.55
CA TYR A 308 20.82 -10.28 2.63
C TYR A 308 20.06 -11.15 3.64
N LYS A 309 20.30 -12.47 3.64
CA LYS A 309 19.76 -13.40 4.66
C LYS A 309 20.19 -13.04 6.08
N ARG A 310 21.42 -12.56 6.30
CA ARG A 310 21.88 -12.08 7.61
C ARG A 310 21.15 -10.82 8.05
N ILE A 311 20.89 -9.88 7.13
CA ILE A 311 20.11 -8.66 7.41
C ILE A 311 18.68 -9.05 7.80
N LEU A 312 18.04 -9.90 7.01
CA LEU A 312 16.68 -10.38 7.29
C LEU A 312 16.60 -11.09 8.64
N ALA A 313 17.55 -11.97 8.95
CA ALA A 313 17.61 -12.64 10.26
C ALA A 313 17.78 -11.65 11.43
N GLY A 314 18.50 -10.55 11.23
CA GLY A 314 18.57 -9.47 12.23
C GLY A 314 17.22 -8.79 12.44
N MET A 315 16.54 -8.43 11.34
CA MET A 315 15.21 -7.82 11.38
C MET A 315 14.17 -8.74 12.03
N THR A 316 14.28 -10.05 11.81
CA THR A 316 13.33 -11.07 12.28
C THR A 316 13.76 -11.75 13.59
N SER A 317 14.62 -11.09 14.37
CA SER A 317 15.02 -11.60 15.69
C SER A 317 13.81 -11.74 16.63
N GLU A 318 13.75 -12.85 17.37
CA GLU A 318 12.67 -13.14 18.32
C GLU A 318 12.50 -12.03 19.37
N LYS A 319 13.62 -11.51 19.90
CA LYS A 319 13.62 -10.41 20.85
C LYS A 319 13.55 -9.07 20.13
N PRO A 320 12.57 -8.20 20.44
CA PRO A 320 12.44 -6.88 19.79
C PRO A 320 13.69 -6.00 19.92
N SER A 321 14.34 -6.02 21.07
CA SER A 321 15.55 -5.23 21.35
C SER A 321 16.79 -5.61 20.54
N ASP A 322 16.79 -6.81 19.96
CA ASP A 322 17.92 -7.33 19.18
C ASP A 322 17.78 -6.94 17.69
N ARG A 323 16.62 -6.40 17.29
CA ARG A 323 16.33 -5.98 15.92
C ARG A 323 17.00 -4.64 15.63
N PRO A 324 17.55 -4.44 14.42
CA PRO A 324 18.05 -3.13 13.99
C PRO A 324 16.89 -2.12 13.87
N SER A 325 17.16 -0.86 14.17
CA SER A 325 16.26 0.24 13.81
C SER A 325 16.15 0.40 12.29
N ALA A 326 15.10 1.08 11.80
CA ALA A 326 14.93 1.33 10.36
C ALA A 326 16.14 2.01 9.72
N ILE A 327 16.76 2.98 10.41
CA ILE A 327 17.98 3.65 9.94
C ILE A 327 19.18 2.69 9.84
N GLU A 328 19.29 1.71 10.75
CA GLU A 328 20.34 0.69 10.70
C GLU A 328 20.09 -0.30 9.56
N VAL A 329 18.84 -0.70 9.32
CA VAL A 329 18.48 -1.54 8.15
C VAL A 329 18.87 -0.84 6.85
N VAL A 330 18.54 0.44 6.68
CA VAL A 330 18.92 1.24 5.50
C VAL A 330 20.44 1.26 5.32
N ARG A 331 21.22 1.45 6.41
CA ARG A 331 22.69 1.43 6.35
C ARG A 331 23.23 0.06 5.93
N LEU A 332 22.70 -1.03 6.50
CA LEU A 332 23.12 -2.39 6.17
C LEU A 332 22.85 -2.73 4.70
N LEU A 333 21.67 -2.37 4.19
CA LEU A 333 21.30 -2.60 2.78
C LEU A 333 22.20 -1.81 1.82
N ARG A 334 22.47 -0.53 2.10
CA ARG A 334 23.38 0.30 1.28
C ARG A 334 24.81 -0.24 1.24
N ASN A 335 25.31 -0.80 2.35
CA ASN A 335 26.64 -1.40 2.38
C ASN A 335 26.70 -2.69 1.54
N SER A 336 25.62 -3.46 1.54
CA SER A 336 25.50 -4.68 0.72
C SER A 336 25.40 -4.37 -0.78
N SER A 337 24.78 -3.24 -1.18
CA SER A 337 24.74 -2.81 -2.58
C SER A 337 26.11 -2.45 -3.17
N ASN A 338 27.08 -2.09 -2.33
CA ASN A 338 28.41 -1.62 -2.75
C ASN A 338 29.50 -2.71 -2.71
N SER A 339 29.14 -3.93 -2.28
CA SER A 339 30.02 -5.10 -2.15
C SER A 339 29.76 -6.08 -3.27
#